data_AF-A0A257MYH3-F1
#
_entry.id   AF-A0A257MYH3-F1
#
_cell.length_a   1.000
_cell.length_b   1.000
_cell.length_c   1.000
_cell.angle_alpha   90.00
_cell.angle_beta   90.00
_cell.angle_gamma   90.00
#
_symmetry.space_group_name_H-M   'P 1'
#
loop_
_entity.id
_entity.type
_entity.pdbx_description
1 polymer ?
#
loop_
_entity_poly.entity_id
_entity_poly.type
_entity_poly.pdbx_seq_one_letter_code
_entity_poly.pdbx_strand_id
1 'polypeptide(L)' 'MELPEASIERLKNLKEKTEAVSYAEVTKNAYRLYERIIELSDSGYTFCLKDDTGNIKEIELFM' A
#
# COMPACT_ATOMS: atom_id res chain seq x y z
N MET A 1 8.46 3.16 -21.39
CA MET A 1 7.46 2.16 -20.95
C MET A 1 6.11 2.83 -21.05
N GLU A 2 5.26 2.40 -21.99
CA GLU A 2 3.85 2.79 -21.94
C GLU A 2 3.15 1.88 -20.93
N LEU A 3 2.52 2.47 -19.94
CA LEU A 3 1.73 1.72 -18.97
C LEU A 3 0.41 1.33 -19.63
N PRO A 4 -0.08 0.09 -19.45
CA PRO A 4 -1.43 -0.27 -19.84
C PRO A 4 -2.45 0.71 -19.26
N GLU A 5 -3.53 1.02 -19.99
CA GLU A 5 -4.54 2.00 -19.56
C GLU A 5 -5.06 1.74 -18.14
N ALA A 6 -5.28 0.47 -17.80
CA ALA A 6 -5.69 0.05 -16.46
C ALA A 6 -4.67 0.40 -15.36
N SER A 7 -3.36 0.39 -15.67
CA SER A 7 -2.31 0.79 -14.73
C SER A 7 -2.28 2.30 -14.53
N ILE A 8 -2.59 3.08 -15.56
CA ILE A 8 -2.70 4.55 -15.47
C ILE A 8 -3.89 4.93 -14.61
N GLU A 9 -5.04 4.30 -14.79
CA GLU A 9 -6.24 4.55 -13.98
C GLU A 9 -5.99 4.23 -12.50
N ARG A 10 -5.32 3.11 -12.20
CA ARG A 10 -4.91 2.76 -10.83
C ARG A 10 -4.00 3.83 -10.21
N LEU A 11 -3.00 4.31 -10.95
CA LEU A 11 -2.10 5.36 -10.46
C LEU A 11 -2.82 6.69 -10.22
N LYS A 12 -3.77 7.05 -11.08
CA LYS A 12 -4.62 8.24 -10.89
C LYS A 12 -5.45 8.11 -9.61
N ASN A 13 -6.13 6.98 -9.43
CA ASN A 13 -6.94 6.72 -8.24
C ASN A 13 -6.10 6.75 -6.95
N LEU A 14 -4.88 6.19 -6.99
CA LEU A 14 -3.98 6.23 -5.84
C LEU A 14 -3.47 7.64 -5.56
N LYS A 15 -3.13 8.42 -6.59
CA LYS A 15 -2.72 9.83 -6.42
C LYS A 15 -3.81 10.65 -5.74
N GLU A 16 -5.06 10.48 -6.16
CA GLU A 16 -6.21 11.20 -5.57
C GLU A 16 -6.46 10.77 -4.12
N LYS A 17 -6.49 9.46 -3.82
CA LYS A 17 -6.75 8.94 -2.47
C LYS A 17 -5.63 9.24 -1.45
N THR A 18 -4.40 9.36 -1.93
CA THR A 18 -3.22 9.63 -1.07
C THR A 18 -2.82 11.10 -1.08
N GLU A 19 -3.58 11.95 -1.78
CA GLU A 19 -3.30 13.38 -1.97
C GLU A 19 -1.89 13.67 -2.51
N ALA A 20 -1.27 12.71 -3.20
CA ALA A 20 0.08 12.85 -3.72
C ALA A 20 0.15 13.93 -4.81
N VAL A 21 1.24 14.70 -4.82
CA VAL A 21 1.44 15.79 -5.79
C VAL A 21 1.82 15.27 -7.18
N SER A 22 2.37 14.05 -7.27
CA SER A 22 2.80 13.44 -8.53
C SER A 22 2.69 11.91 -8.53
N TYR A 23 2.68 11.29 -9.72
CA TYR A 23 2.78 9.83 -9.84
C TYR A 23 4.11 9.27 -9.33
N ALA A 24 5.20 10.03 -9.44
CA ALA A 24 6.49 9.65 -8.88
C ALA A 24 6.43 9.52 -7.36
N GLU A 25 5.71 10.43 -6.69
CA GLU A 25 5.46 10.36 -5.26
C GLU A 25 4.59 9.16 -4.88
N VAL A 26 3.52 8.87 -5.63
CA VAL A 26 2.71 7.66 -5.44
C VAL A 26 3.59 6.41 -5.45
N THR A 27 4.42 6.25 -6.48
CA THR A 27 5.31 5.11 -6.62
C THR A 27 6.32 5.02 -5.47
N LYS A 28 6.95 6.15 -5.11
CA LYS A 28 7.88 6.22 -3.98
C LYS A 28 7.24 5.81 -2.66
N ASN A 29 6.02 6.28 -2.40
CA ASN A 29 5.28 5.96 -1.18
C ASN A 29 4.82 4.49 -1.17
N ALA A 30 4.41 3.96 -2.32
CA ALA A 30 4.07 2.54 -2.46
C ALA A 30 5.27 1.63 -2.15
N TYR A 31 6.45 1.94 -2.67
CA TYR A 31 7.66 1.17 -2.36
C TYR A 31 8.04 1.24 -0.89
N ARG A 32 8.04 2.43 -0.29
CA ARG A 32 8.31 2.59 1.15
C ARG A 32 7.35 1.80 2.03
N LEU A 33 6.06 1.80 1.69
CA LEU A 33 5.06 1.03 2.41
C LEU A 33 5.36 -0.47 2.30
N TYR A 34 5.67 -0.95 1.09
CA TYR A 34 5.95 -2.35 0.83
C TYR A 34 7.22 -2.82 1.56
N GLU A 35 8.32 -2.06 1.47
CA GLU A 35 9.56 -2.31 2.21
C GLU A 35 9.31 -2.39 3.71
N ARG A 36 8.57 -1.43 4.27
CA ARG A 36 8.29 -1.39 5.70
C ARG A 36 7.46 -2.58 6.18
N ILE A 37 6.50 -3.01 5.37
CA ILE A 37 5.67 -4.18 5.66
C ILE A 37 6.52 -5.45 5.68
N ILE A 38 7.43 -5.62 4.72
CA ILE A 38 8.35 -6.76 4.67
C ILE A 38 9.23 -6.78 5.93
N GLU A 39 9.87 -5.65 6.28
CA GLU A 39 10.71 -5.56 7.47
C GLU A 39 9.99 -5.97 8.76
N LEU A 40 8.72 -5.55 8.91
CA LEU A 40 7.90 -5.90 10.07
C LEU A 40 7.57 -7.39 10.09
N SER A 41 7.19 -7.95 8.94
CA SER A 41 6.90 -9.39 8.82
C SER A 41 8.14 -10.23 9.12
N ASP A 42 9.30 -9.89 8.56
CA ASP A 42 10.57 -10.58 8.81
C ASP A 42 11.01 -10.48 10.28
N SER A 43 10.60 -9.42 10.98
CA SER A 43 10.82 -9.22 12.41
C SER A 43 9.81 -9.98 13.29
N GLY A 44 8.91 -10.76 12.70
CA GLY A 44 7.92 -11.58 13.39
C GLY A 44 6.64 -10.85 13.81
N TYR A 45 6.37 -9.66 13.25
CA TYR A 45 5.10 -8.98 13.49
C TYR A 45 4.01 -9.47 12.55
N THR A 46 2.80 -9.57 13.11
CA THR A 46 1.57 -9.83 12.35
C THR A 46 0.93 -8.51 11.90
N PHE A 47 0.51 -8.44 10.63
CA PHE A 47 -0.23 -7.28 10.13
C PHE A 47 -1.73 -7.40 10.46
N CYS A 48 -2.28 -6.39 11.11
CA CYS A 48 -3.67 -6.37 11.54
C CYS A 48 -4.34 -5.05 11.18
N LEU A 49 -5.61 -5.11 10.77
CA LEU A 49 -6.50 -3.95 10.66
C LEU A 49 -7.45 -3.92 11.84
N LYS A 50 -7.64 -2.73 12.42
CA LYS A 50 -8.60 -2.51 13.50
C LYS A 50 -9.73 -1.61 12.99
N ASP A 51 -10.98 -2.03 13.21
CA ASP A 51 -12.14 -1.19 12.90
C ASP A 51 -12.49 -0.24 14.07
N ASP A 52 -13.50 0.60 13.86
CA ASP A 52 -13.99 1.58 14.83
C ASP A 52 -14.64 0.94 16.08
N THR A 53 -15.18 -0.27 15.95
CA THR A 53 -15.73 -1.06 17.05
C THR A 53 -14.64 -1.78 17.87
N GLY A 54 -13.41 -1.81 17.34
CA GLY A 54 -12.25 -2.41 17.97
C GLY A 54 -11.99 -3.86 17.58
N ASN A 55 -12.73 -4.41 16.60
CA ASN A 55 -12.41 -5.72 16.06
C ASN A 55 -11.07 -5.66 15.33
N ILE A 56 -10.26 -6.70 15.53
CA ILE A 56 -8.97 -6.85 14.88
C ILE A 56 -9.11 -7.95 13.83
N LYS A 57 -8.78 -7.62 12.57
CA LYS A 57 -8.68 -8.55 11.47
C LYS A 57 -7.20 -8.70 11.08
N GLU A 58 -6.65 -9.86 11.33
CA GLU A 58 -5.33 -10.25 10.83
C GLU A 58 -5.37 -10.39 9.30
N ILE A 59 -4.34 -9.89 8.63
CA ILE A 59 -4.17 -9.95 7.18
C ILE A 59 -2.90 -10.74 6.88
N GLU A 60 -3.06 -11.81 6.13
CA GLU A 60 -1.94 -12.55 5.54
C GLU A 60 -1.46 -11.79 4.30
N LEU A 61 -0.25 -11.23 4.36
CA LEU A 61 0.31 -10.35 3.31
C LEU A 61 1.19 -11.09 2.31
N PHE A 62 1.81 -12.19 2.73
CA PHE A 62 2.73 -12.99 1.93
C PHE A 62 2.22 -14.43 1.94
N MET A 63 1.74 -14.91 0.80
CA MET A 63 1.53 -16.35 0.52
C MET A 63 2.76 -16.93 -0.14
#